data_AF-A0A5B0PDU0-F1
#
_entry.id   AF-A0A5B0PDU0-F1
#
_cell.length_a   1.000
_cell.length_b   1.000
_cell.length_c   1.000
_cell.angle_alpha   90.00
_cell.angle_beta   90.00
_cell.angle_gamma   90.00
#
_symmetry.space_group_name_H-M   'P 1'
#
loop_
_entity.id
_entity.type
_entity.pdbx_description
1 polymer ?
#
loop_
_entity_poly.entity_id
_entity_poly.type
_entity_poly.pdbx_seq_one_letter_code
_entity_poly.pdbx_strand_id
1 'polypeptide(L)'
;MKARKRDSGQDHEFQTSISTLTVSSASRISAKFKKIELFPEISKDVVKVNRSERDKRYNEEVRKNPDKQIQKPIPQPIIPRAPTEEEQSLAQTQVKGNFINRSHGYVKVFNAKAYQVICVAEFLKILT
;
A
#
# COMPACT_ATOMS: atom_id res chain seq x y z
N MET A 1 -14.48 5.86 -41.75
CA MET A 1 -15.27 5.80 -40.50
C MET A 1 -14.31 5.61 -39.33
N LYS A 2 -14.19 6.60 -38.43
CA LYS A 2 -13.32 6.53 -37.24
C LYS A 2 -14.20 6.25 -36.01
N ALA A 3 -13.96 5.11 -35.36
CA ALA A 3 -14.62 4.78 -34.09
C ALA A 3 -13.94 5.55 -32.94
N ARG A 4 -14.69 6.45 -32.31
CA ARG A 4 -14.35 7.08 -31.03
C ARG A 4 -14.45 6.04 -29.91
N LYS A 5 -13.33 5.70 -29.25
CA LYS A 5 -13.38 5.06 -27.94
C LYS A 5 -13.72 6.13 -26.89
N ARG A 6 -14.75 5.86 -26.11
CA ARG A 6 -15.21 6.70 -25.01
C ARG A 6 -14.21 6.58 -23.87
N ASP A 7 -13.63 7.71 -23.50
CA ASP A 7 -12.79 7.84 -22.32
C ASP A 7 -13.72 7.89 -21.10
N SER A 8 -13.57 6.93 -20.20
CA SER A 8 -14.42 6.74 -19.04
C SER A 8 -13.96 7.66 -17.91
N GLY A 9 -14.52 8.86 -17.85
CA GLY A 9 -15.14 9.51 -16.68
C GLY A 9 -14.50 9.49 -15.28
N GLN A 10 -13.28 8.99 -15.07
CA GLN A 10 -12.66 8.86 -13.73
C GLN A 10 -11.45 9.79 -13.52
N ASP A 11 -10.96 10.45 -14.57
CA ASP A 11 -9.74 11.27 -14.49
C ASP A 11 -9.99 12.75 -14.14
N HIS A 12 -11.26 13.17 -14.01
CA HIS A 12 -11.59 14.57 -13.72
C HIS A 12 -11.67 14.93 -12.23
N GLU A 13 -11.63 13.95 -11.32
CA GLU A 13 -11.86 14.23 -9.89
C GLU A 13 -10.63 14.81 -9.15
N PHE A 14 -9.45 14.81 -9.77
CA PHE A 14 -8.21 15.34 -9.17
C PHE A 14 -7.67 16.60 -9.86
N GLN A 15 -8.44 17.23 -10.74
CA GLN A 15 -8.04 18.46 -11.46
C GLN A 15 -8.32 19.77 -10.70
N THR A 16 -8.59 19.71 -9.40
CA THR A 16 -8.67 20.90 -8.54
C THR A 16 -7.32 21.15 -7.86
N SER A 17 -6.47 21.86 -8.60
CA SER A 17 -5.42 22.79 -8.16
C SER A 17 -5.04 22.72 -6.67
N ILE A 18 -4.06 21.89 -6.33
CA ILE A 18 -3.43 21.94 -5.01
C ILE A 18 -2.48 23.15 -5.00
N SER A 19 -3.02 24.30 -4.57
CA SER A 19 -2.30 25.51 -4.16
C SER A 19 -1.53 26.30 -5.25
N THR A 20 -1.73 27.62 -5.28
CA THR A 20 -0.95 28.58 -6.10
C THR A 20 0.29 29.11 -5.38
N LEU A 21 0.66 28.54 -4.23
CA LEU A 21 1.81 28.99 -3.46
C LEU A 21 3.11 28.62 -4.17
N THR A 22 3.91 29.65 -4.49
CA THR A 22 5.30 29.47 -4.93
C THR A 22 6.09 28.82 -3.81
N VAL A 23 6.39 27.53 -3.95
CA VAL A 23 7.23 26.76 -3.02
C VAL A 23 8.64 27.33 -3.08
N SER A 24 8.94 28.26 -2.16
CA SER A 24 10.28 28.79 -1.93
C SER A 24 11.27 27.64 -1.77
N SER A 25 12.44 27.78 -2.40
CA SER A 25 13.53 26.81 -2.43
C SER A 25 14.18 26.62 -1.06
N ALA A 26 13.42 26.12 -0.08
CA ALA A 26 13.96 25.61 1.16
C ALA A 26 14.70 24.29 0.88
N SER A 27 15.80 24.09 1.60
CA SER A 27 16.76 23.00 1.50
C SER A 27 16.11 21.68 1.08
N ARG A 28 16.39 21.24 -0.16
CA ARG A 28 15.90 19.97 -0.70
C ARG A 28 16.57 18.80 0.02
N ILE A 29 15.96 18.31 1.09
CA ILE A 29 16.36 17.04 1.70
C ILE A 29 15.74 15.92 0.87
N SER A 30 16.56 15.29 0.02
CA SER A 30 16.17 14.09 -0.72
C SER A 30 16.60 12.85 0.05
N ALA A 31 15.64 12.01 0.44
CA ALA A 31 15.90 10.70 1.03
C ALA A 31 15.28 9.61 0.16
N LYS A 32 15.94 8.45 0.05
CA LYS A 32 15.36 7.28 -0.58
C LYS A 32 14.41 6.63 0.43
N PHE A 33 13.14 6.46 0.06
CA PHE A 33 12.20 5.70 0.87
C PHE A 33 12.58 4.22 0.81
N LYS A 34 12.79 3.61 1.97
CA LYS A 34 12.89 2.17 2.11
C LYS A 34 11.59 1.67 2.71
N LYS A 35 10.98 0.67 2.08
CA LYS A 35 9.84 -0.02 2.71
C LYS A 35 10.35 -0.71 3.97
N ILE A 36 9.73 -0.40 5.11
CA ILE A 36 9.98 -1.06 6.39
C ILE A 36 8.76 -1.93 6.69
N GLU A 37 9.01 -3.20 6.98
CA GLU A 37 7.97 -4.14 7.41
C GLU A 37 8.00 -4.23 8.93
N LEU A 38 6.94 -3.75 9.58
CA LEU A 38 6.87 -3.66 11.04
C LEU A 38 6.53 -5.00 11.71
N PHE A 39 5.79 -5.86 11.02
CA PHE A 39 5.29 -7.13 11.57
C PHE A 39 5.54 -8.30 10.58
N PRO A 40 6.80 -8.72 10.39
CA PRO A 40 7.15 -9.72 9.38
C PRO A 40 6.51 -11.09 9.65
N GLU A 41 6.34 -11.50 10.91
CA GLU A 41 5.72 -12.79 11.23
C GLU A 41 4.21 -12.79 10.92
N ILE A 42 3.50 -11.69 11.22
CA ILE A 42 2.09 -11.54 10.84
C ILE A 42 1.93 -11.59 9.32
N SER A 43 2.82 -10.93 8.57
CA SER A 43 2.83 -11.00 7.11
C SER A 43 3.03 -12.43 6.59
N LYS A 44 3.92 -13.22 7.21
CA LYS A 44 4.11 -14.63 6.84
C LYS A 44 2.84 -15.45 7.06
N ASP A 45 2.11 -15.20 8.16
CA ASP A 45 0.86 -15.91 8.43
C ASP A 45 -0.21 -15.60 7.37
N VAL A 46 -0.31 -14.34 6.94
CA VAL A 46 -1.19 -13.92 5.84
C VAL A 46 -0.83 -14.62 4.52
N VAL A 47 0.46 -14.76 4.21
CA VAL A 47 0.91 -15.46 2.98
C VAL A 47 0.70 -16.98 3.07
N LYS A 48 0.91 -17.59 4.23
CA LYS A 48 0.65 -19.03 4.45
C LYS A 48 -0.83 -19.36 4.24
N VAL A 49 -1.74 -18.52 4.76
CA VAL A 49 -3.18 -18.70 4.58
C VAL A 49 -3.59 -18.55 3.11
N ASN A 50 -2.96 -17.65 2.34
CA ASN A 50 -3.17 -17.56 0.88
C ASN A 50 -2.75 -18.82 0.11
N ARG A 51 -1.87 -19.66 0.67
CA ARG A 51 -1.52 -20.99 0.13
C ARG A 51 -2.33 -22.08 0.82
N SER A 52 -3.62 -21.83 1.01
CA SER A 52 -4.48 -22.68 1.82
C SER A 52 -4.41 -24.14 1.36
N GLU A 53 -4.24 -25.07 2.29
CA GLU A 53 -4.35 -26.50 1.99
C GLU A 53 -5.72 -26.85 1.39
N ARG A 54 -6.74 -26.02 1.63
CA ARG A 54 -8.07 -26.16 1.04
C ARG A 54 -8.05 -26.01 -0.47
N ASP A 55 -7.32 -25.04 -1.01
CA ASP A 55 -7.20 -24.89 -2.46
C ASP A 55 -6.44 -26.06 -3.08
N LYS A 56 -5.44 -26.60 -2.37
CA LYS A 56 -4.71 -27.80 -2.81
C LYS A 56 -5.63 -29.03 -2.82
N ARG A 57 -6.38 -29.27 -1.74
CA ARG A 57 -7.34 -30.39 -1.64
C ARG A 57 -8.44 -30.29 -2.68
N TYR A 58 -9.01 -29.11 -2.90
CA TYR A 58 -9.99 -28.87 -3.96
C TYR A 58 -9.41 -29.21 -5.34
N ASN A 59 -8.20 -28.71 -5.66
CA ASN A 59 -7.56 -28.99 -6.94
C ASN A 59 -7.24 -30.49 -7.12
N GLU A 60 -6.87 -31.20 -6.05
CA GLU A 60 -6.68 -32.66 -6.09
C GLU A 60 -7.99 -33.42 -6.29
N GLU A 61 -9.08 -33.01 -5.65
CA GLU A 61 -10.38 -33.64 -5.81
C GLU A 61 -10.96 -33.45 -7.21
N VAL A 62 -10.81 -32.25 -7.79
CA VAL A 62 -11.20 -31.95 -9.18
C VAL A 62 -10.40 -32.81 -10.15
N ARG A 63 -9.09 -32.99 -9.90
CA ARG A 63 -8.25 -33.88 -10.71
C ARG A 63 -8.65 -35.35 -10.60
N LYS A 64 -9.04 -35.82 -9.42
CA LYS A 64 -9.45 -37.21 -9.17
C LYS A 64 -10.86 -37.52 -9.69
N ASN A 65 -11.74 -36.52 -9.77
CA ASN A 65 -13.13 -36.69 -10.21
C ASN A 65 -13.52 -35.60 -11.22
N PRO A 66 -13.01 -35.66 -12.46
CA PRO A 66 -13.25 -34.61 -13.46
C PRO A 66 -14.73 -34.50 -13.87
N ASP A 67 -15.49 -35.59 -13.78
CA ASP A 67 -16.90 -35.65 -14.19
C ASP A 67 -17.87 -35.13 -13.12
N LYS A 68 -17.38 -34.86 -11.90
CA LYS A 68 -18.21 -34.31 -10.82
C LYS A 68 -18.07 -32.80 -10.77
N GLN A 69 -19.19 -32.10 -10.64
CA GLN A 69 -19.17 -30.68 -10.28
C GLN A 69 -18.85 -30.53 -8.80
N ILE A 70 -17.56 -30.37 -8.50
CA ILE A 70 -17.06 -30.07 -7.15
C ILE A 70 -17.20 -28.56 -6.94
N GLN A 71 -17.90 -28.15 -5.89
CA GLN A 71 -18.03 -26.73 -5.59
C GLN A 71 -16.70 -26.16 -5.09
N LYS A 72 -16.30 -25.02 -5.67
CA LYS A 72 -15.11 -24.30 -5.21
C LYS A 72 -15.36 -23.78 -3.80
N PRO A 73 -14.43 -23.99 -2.85
CA PRO A 73 -14.58 -23.44 -1.51
C PRO A 73 -14.67 -21.91 -1.57
N ILE A 74 -15.58 -21.37 -0.75
CA ILE A 74 -15.76 -19.91 -0.62
C ILE A 74 -14.47 -19.33 0.00
N PRO A 75 -13.88 -18.29 -0.60
CA PRO A 75 -12.71 -17.62 -0.03
C PRO A 75 -13.06 -17.09 1.35
N GLN A 76 -12.34 -17.57 2.37
CA GLN A 76 -12.46 -16.98 3.70
C GLN A 76 -11.61 -15.72 3.78
N PRO A 77 -12.11 -14.63 4.38
CA PRO A 77 -11.32 -13.43 4.59
C PRO A 77 -10.10 -13.77 5.45
N ILE A 78 -8.93 -13.32 5.01
CA ILE A 78 -7.70 -13.48 5.79
C ILE A 78 -7.70 -12.41 6.85
N ILE A 79 -7.90 -12.83 8.09
CA ILE A 79 -7.85 -11.95 9.26
C ILE A 79 -6.45 -12.09 9.86
N PRO A 80 -5.59 -11.07 9.78
CA PRO A 80 -4.29 -11.10 10.43
C PRO A 80 -4.48 -11.23 11.94
N ARG A 81 -3.59 -11.97 12.61
CA ARG A 81 -3.56 -11.99 14.07
C ARG A 81 -3.15 -10.62 14.61
N ALA A 82 -3.53 -10.35 15.86
CA ALA A 82 -3.00 -9.21 16.58
C ALA A 82 -1.48 -9.39 16.82
N PRO A 83 -0.71 -8.28 16.82
CA PRO A 83 0.69 -8.31 17.24
C PRO A 83 0.81 -8.64 18.72
N THR A 84 1.91 -9.29 19.10
CA THR A 84 2.28 -9.46 20.51
C THR A 84 2.85 -8.16 21.08
N GLU A 85 2.91 -8.06 22.41
CA GLU A 85 3.51 -6.89 23.08
C GLU A 85 4.97 -6.67 22.67
N GLU A 86 5.73 -7.75 22.52
CA GLU A 86 7.13 -7.70 22.08
C GLU A 86 7.25 -7.17 20.64
N GLU A 87 6.43 -7.68 19.72
CA GLU A 87 6.38 -7.23 18.33
C GLU A 87 6.00 -5.76 18.24
N GLN A 88 5.04 -5.32 19.05
CA GLN A 88 4.60 -3.94 19.11
C GLN A 88 5.69 -3.01 19.66
N SER A 89 6.39 -3.42 20.71
CA SER A 89 7.52 -2.67 21.28
C SER A 89 8.67 -2.52 20.28
N LEU A 90 9.00 -3.60 19.56
CA LEU A 90 10.00 -3.59 18.50
C LEU A 90 9.60 -2.65 17.36
N ALA A 91 8.36 -2.76 16.88
CA ALA A 91 7.83 -1.89 15.83
C ALA A 91 7.84 -0.41 16.26
N GLN A 92 7.47 -0.11 17.51
CA GLN A 92 7.51 1.26 18.03
C GLN A 92 8.93 1.81 18.07
N THR A 93 9.91 0.99 18.49
CA THR A 93 11.32 1.36 18.51
C THR A 93 11.83 1.65 17.10
N GLN A 94 11.49 0.83 16.12
CA GLN A 94 11.84 1.05 14.72
C GLN A 94 11.20 2.34 14.16
N VAL A 95 9.94 2.62 14.48
CA VAL A 95 9.28 3.85 14.06
C VAL A 95 9.97 5.07 14.66
N LYS A 96 10.21 5.07 15.98
CA LYS A 96 10.89 6.18 16.66
C LYS A 96 12.32 6.42 16.14
N GLY A 97 13.05 5.36 15.79
CA GLY A 97 14.43 5.47 15.30
C GLY A 97 14.55 5.91 13.83
N ASN A 98 13.56 5.64 12.99
CA ASN A 98 13.65 5.87 11.55
C ASN A 98 12.78 7.01 11.02
N PHE A 99 11.75 7.43 11.76
CA PHE A 99 10.80 8.44 11.30
C PHE A 99 11.07 9.78 11.97
N ILE A 100 11.02 10.84 11.14
CA ILE A 100 11.22 12.22 11.58
C ILE A 100 9.86 12.90 11.62
N ASN A 101 9.49 13.46 12.77
CA ASN A 101 8.31 14.31 12.86
C ASN A 101 8.58 15.65 12.16
N ARG A 102 7.70 16.02 11.23
CA ARG A 102 7.69 17.32 10.57
C ARG A 102 6.46 18.09 11.04
N SER A 103 6.66 19.27 11.61
CA SER A 103 5.57 20.14 12.06
C SER A 103 5.00 21.03 10.94
N HIS A 104 5.74 21.18 9.85
CA HIS A 104 5.37 21.96 8.67
C HIS A 104 6.29 21.65 7.49
N GLY A 105 5.90 22.09 6.30
CA GLY A 105 6.74 22.07 5.10
C GLY A 105 6.15 21.24 3.96
N TYR A 106 6.95 21.06 2.92
CA TYR A 106 6.53 20.45 1.66
C TYR A 106 7.33 19.17 1.39
N VAL A 107 6.63 18.06 1.15
CA VAL A 107 7.23 16.75 0.83
C VAL A 107 6.75 16.31 -0.54
N LYS A 108 7.70 15.94 -1.40
CA LYS A 108 7.44 15.40 -2.73
C LYS A 108 7.97 13.99 -2.84
N VAL A 109 7.09 13.03 -3.09
CA VAL A 109 7.43 11.64 -3.38
C VAL A 109 7.39 11.46 -4.90
N PHE A 110 8.49 11.02 -5.48
CA PHE A 110 8.59 10.80 -6.92
C PHE A 110 9.29 9.49 -7.23
N ASN A 111 8.89 8.87 -8.34
CA ASN A 111 9.60 7.74 -8.92
C ASN A 111 10.90 8.24 -9.55
N ALA A 112 12.03 7.92 -8.95
CA ALA A 112 13.33 8.36 -9.44
C ALA A 112 13.68 7.82 -10.85
N LYS A 113 13.11 6.69 -11.27
CA LYS A 113 13.37 6.11 -12.61
C LYS A 113 12.57 6.81 -13.70
N ALA A 114 11.30 7.06 -13.44
CA ALA A 114 10.37 7.67 -14.41
C ALA A 114 10.30 9.20 -14.29
N TYR A 115 10.98 9.79 -13.31
CA TYR A 115 10.88 11.21 -12.93
C TYR A 115 9.44 11.69 -12.68
N GLN A 116 8.53 10.76 -12.37
CA GLN A 116 7.11 11.03 -12.17
C GLN A 116 6.83 11.31 -10.71
N VAL A 117 6.11 12.39 -10.43
CA VAL A 117 5.59 12.69 -9.10
C VAL A 117 4.49 11.69 -8.77
N ILE A 118 4.63 10.98 -7.65
CA ILE A 118 3.61 10.03 -7.18
C ILE A 118 2.67 10.75 -6.21
N CYS A 119 3.23 11.55 -5.30
CA CYS A 119 2.48 12.22 -4.26
C CYS A 119 3.18 13.50 -3.82
N VAL A 120 2.39 14.48 -3.42
CA VAL A 120 2.84 15.72 -2.79
C VAL A 120 2.04 15.88 -1.50
N ALA A 121 2.74 16.13 -0.40
CA ALA A 121 2.12 16.45 0.89
C ALA A 121 2.64 17.81 1.37
N GLU A 122 1.71 18.71 1.66
CA GLU A 122 1.99 19.99 2.28
C GLU A 122 1.47 19.97 3.71
N PHE A 123 2.36 20.24 4.67
CA PHE A 123 2.05 20.33 6.09
C PHE A 123 1.98 21.81 6.47
N LEU A 124 0.76 22.30 6.65
CA LEU A 124 0.51 23.67 7.07
C LEU A 124 0.76 23.78 8.58
N LYS A 125 1.54 24.79 8.98
CA LYS A 125 1.71 25.11 10.40
C LYS A 125 0.42 25.77 10.89
N ILE A 126 -0.28 25.12 11.82
CA ILE A 126 -1.34 25.80 12.57
C ILE A 126 -0.64 26.70 13.60
N LEU A 127 -0.86 28.01 13.48
CA LEU A 127 -0.39 28.97 14.46
C LEU A 127 -1.31 28.86 15.69
N THR A 128 -0.84 28.15 16.70
CA THR A 128 -1.38 28.19 18.07
C THR A 128 -0.71 29.32 18.85
#